data_AF-R7M6T0-F1
#
_entry.id   AF-R7M6T0-F1
#
_cell.length_a   1.000
_cell.length_b   1.000
_cell.length_c   1.000
_cell.angle_alpha   90.00
_cell.angle_beta   90.00
_cell.angle_gamma   90.00
#
_symmetry.space_group_name_H-M   'P 1'
#
loop_
_entity.id
_entity.type
_entity.pdbx_description
1 polymer ?
#
loop_
_entity_poly.entity_id
_entity_poly.type
_entity_poly.pdbx_seq_one_letter_code
_entity_poly.pdbx_strand_id
1 'polypeptide(L)'
;MTIPFDNVDNELIRKPKKLNIKSLKSFMFFMGPVSSLFDIVVFLLLWFVFTVRDVTHFQTIWFTYSIVSNLIGMHIIRTAKTPFIQSNAHKAVYISSILLIIIGILVPFTPLGTAIGLAPIALKYIFMIFGVTFLYCIVASYAKKIYIKKYKEWI
;
A
#
# COMPACT_ATOMS: atom_id res chain seq x y z
N MET A 1 -2.39 -4.95 -15.16
CA MET A 1 -3.22 -3.96 -15.89
C MET A 1 -4.63 -4.49 -16.02
N THR A 2 -5.54 -4.06 -15.15
CA THR A 2 -6.98 -4.45 -15.16
C THR A 2 -7.89 -3.24 -14.89
N ILE A 3 -7.34 -2.03 -15.01
CA ILE A 3 -8.04 -0.74 -14.83
C ILE A 3 -9.29 -0.58 -15.74
N PRO A 4 -9.38 -1.13 -16.97
CA PRO A 4 -10.58 -0.92 -17.80
C PRO A 4 -11.80 -1.79 -17.43
N PHE A 5 -11.67 -2.76 -16.51
CA PHE A 5 -12.78 -3.64 -16.10
C PHE A 5 -13.37 -3.29 -14.73
N ASP A 6 -12.99 -2.15 -14.14
CA ASP A 6 -13.56 -1.74 -12.85
C ASP A 6 -14.99 -1.22 -13.03
N ASN A 7 -15.94 -1.81 -12.30
CA ASN A 7 -17.33 -1.42 -12.32
C ASN A 7 -17.46 -0.07 -11.60
N VAL A 8 -17.41 1.02 -12.36
CA VAL A 8 -17.46 2.37 -11.83
C VAL A 8 -18.82 2.58 -11.14
N ASP A 9 -18.80 2.91 -9.85
CA ASP A 9 -20.02 3.19 -9.05
C ASP A 9 -20.94 4.15 -9.82
N ASN A 10 -22.24 3.84 -9.93
CA ASN A 10 -23.22 4.64 -10.68
C ASN A 10 -23.32 6.12 -10.19
N GLU A 11 -22.80 6.45 -9.01
CA GLU A 11 -22.66 7.82 -8.50
C GLU A 11 -21.61 8.65 -9.27
N LEU A 12 -20.53 8.02 -9.78
CA LEU A 12 -19.47 8.66 -10.58
C LEU A 12 -19.92 8.97 -12.02
N ILE A 13 -20.98 8.31 -12.50
CA ILE A 13 -21.53 8.47 -13.85
C ILE A 13 -22.46 9.69 -13.93
N ARG A 14 -23.05 10.13 -12.80
CA ARG A 14 -24.11 11.15 -12.80
C ARG A 14 -23.63 12.59 -13.00
N LYS A 15 -22.35 12.91 -12.76
CA LYS A 15 -21.79 14.24 -13.01
C LYS A 15 -20.32 14.13 -13.44
N PRO A 16 -19.88 14.87 -14.47
CA PRO A 16 -18.47 14.92 -14.84
C PRO A 16 -17.68 15.53 -13.67
N LYS A 17 -16.91 14.71 -12.94
CA LYS A 17 -15.91 15.21 -12.00
C LYS A 17 -14.81 15.88 -12.79
N LYS A 18 -14.77 17.22 -12.80
CA LYS A 18 -13.58 17.96 -13.25
C LYS A 18 -12.44 17.57 -12.31
N LEU A 19 -11.30 17.17 -12.87
CA LEU A 19 -10.09 16.85 -12.12
C LEU A 19 -9.67 18.09 -11.32
N ASN A 20 -10.06 18.17 -10.05
CA ASN A 20 -9.76 19.31 -9.22
C ASN A 20 -8.35 19.13 -8.67
N ILE A 21 -7.36 19.67 -9.37
CA ILE A 21 -5.93 19.62 -9.02
C ILE A 21 -5.70 20.08 -7.57
N LYS A 22 -6.54 20.99 -7.04
CA LYS A 22 -6.49 21.46 -5.66
C LYS A 22 -6.90 20.39 -4.64
N SER A 23 -7.93 19.59 -4.96
CA SER A 23 -8.35 18.43 -4.15
C SER A 23 -7.28 17.34 -4.15
N LEU A 24 -6.71 17.04 -5.33
CA LEU A 24 -5.62 16.08 -5.48
C LEU A 24 -4.38 16.51 -4.68
N LYS A 25 -4.01 17.79 -4.73
CA LYS A 25 -2.87 18.34 -3.97
C LYS A 25 -3.10 18.26 -2.46
N SER A 26 -4.30 18.59 -1.97
CA SER A 26 -4.64 18.44 -0.54
C SER A 26 -4.61 16.98 -0.10
N PHE A 27 -5.04 16.05 -0.95
CA PHE A 27 -4.94 14.62 -0.69
C PHE A 27 -3.48 14.16 -0.61
N MET A 28 -2.64 14.54 -1.57
CA MET A 28 -1.21 14.20 -1.55
C MET A 28 -0.51 14.77 -0.31
N PHE A 29 -0.83 16.01 0.08
CA PHE A 29 -0.23 16.64 1.26
C PHE A 29 -0.67 15.97 2.57
N PHE A 30 -1.85 15.36 2.60
CA PHE A 30 -2.34 14.68 3.80
C PHE A 30 -1.88 13.22 3.87
N MET A 31 -1.96 12.48 2.75
CA MET A 31 -1.67 11.04 2.71
C MET A 31 -0.18 10.74 2.55
N GLY A 32 0.55 11.61 1.85
CA GLY A 32 2.00 11.46 1.61
C GLY A 32 2.80 11.39 2.92
N PRO A 33 2.69 12.37 3.84
CA PRO A 33 3.40 12.35 5.11
C PRO A 33 3.06 11.13 5.98
N VAL A 34 1.80 10.67 5.93
CA VAL A 34 1.38 9.46 6.64
C VAL A 34 2.14 8.25 6.11
N SER A 35 2.18 8.04 4.79
CA SER A 35 2.93 6.94 4.20
C SER A 35 4.42 7.00 4.52
N SER A 36 5.05 8.17 4.36
CA SER A 36 6.48 8.34 4.64
C SER A 36 6.83 8.10 6.11
N LEU A 37 5.92 8.38 7.05
CA LEU A 37 6.13 8.05 8.46
C LEU A 37 6.26 6.54 8.67
N PHE A 38 5.45 5.73 7.98
CA PHE A 38 5.56 4.26 8.05
C PHE A 38 6.86 3.75 7.44
N ASP A 39 7.32 4.37 6.35
CA ASP A 39 8.61 4.03 5.74
C ASP A 39 9.77 4.29 6.72
N ILE A 40 9.74 5.42 7.44
CA ILE A 40 10.70 5.72 8.50
C ILE A 40 10.60 4.69 9.63
N VAL A 41 9.38 4.29 10.04
CA VAL A 41 9.19 3.26 11.07
C VAL A 41 9.81 1.93 10.63
N VAL A 42 9.67 1.50 9.37
CA VAL A 42 10.33 0.29 8.87
C VAL A 42 11.84 0.41 8.97
N PHE A 43 12.42 1.54 8.56
CA PHE A 43 13.86 1.75 8.68
C PHE A 43 14.33 1.71 10.15
N LEU A 44 13.58 2.32 11.06
CA LEU A 44 13.87 2.28 12.49
C LEU A 44 13.77 0.85 13.05
N LEU A 45 12.75 0.07 12.66
CA LEU A 45 12.61 -1.32 13.08
C LEU A 45 13.78 -2.17 12.57
N LEU A 46 14.17 -2.00 11.30
CA LEU A 46 15.30 -2.71 10.72
C LEU A 46 16.61 -2.39 11.43
N TRP A 47 16.82 -1.12 11.77
CA TRP A 47 18.05 -0.65 12.39
C TRP A 47 18.13 -0.99 13.88
N PHE A 48 17.10 -0.66 14.66
CA PHE A 48 17.13 -0.77 16.13
C PHE A 48 16.66 -2.13 16.66
N VAL A 49 15.63 -2.73 16.06
CA VAL A 49 15.03 -3.98 16.57
C VAL A 49 15.71 -5.20 15.97
N PHE A 50 15.85 -5.22 14.64
CA PHE A 50 16.41 -6.37 13.94
C PHE A 50 17.92 -6.28 13.73
N THR A 51 18.53 -5.11 13.99
CA THR A 51 19.97 -4.84 13.87
C THR A 51 20.53 -5.36 12.55
N VAL A 52 19.80 -5.15 11.44
CA VAL A 52 20.22 -5.61 10.11
C VAL A 52 21.37 -4.73 9.65
N ARG A 53 22.58 -5.32 9.55
CA ARG A 53 23.79 -4.63 9.08
C ARG A 53 24.22 -5.03 7.67
N ASP A 54 23.61 -6.08 7.12
CA ASP A 54 23.86 -6.53 5.75
C ASP A 54 23.01 -5.74 4.76
N VAL A 55 23.68 -5.18 3.74
CA VAL A 55 23.02 -4.43 2.66
C VAL A 55 22.01 -5.30 1.92
N THR A 56 22.35 -6.56 1.64
CA THR A 56 21.51 -7.52 0.89
C THR A 56 20.18 -7.81 1.60
N HIS A 57 20.22 -8.03 2.92
CA HIS A 57 19.02 -8.26 3.72
C HIS A 57 18.18 -7.00 3.81
N PHE A 58 18.81 -5.85 4.03
CA PHE A 58 18.12 -4.57 4.08
C PHE A 58 17.41 -4.25 2.76
N GLN A 59 18.11 -4.39 1.63
CA GLN A 59 17.55 -4.19 0.29
C GLN A 59 16.39 -5.14 0.02
N THR A 60 16.50 -6.40 0.45
CA THR A 60 15.42 -7.37 0.24
C THR A 60 14.19 -7.02 1.06
N ILE A 61 14.35 -6.72 2.35
CA ILE A 61 13.23 -6.37 3.22
C ILE A 61 12.56 -5.09 2.74
N TRP A 62 13.36 -4.09 2.36
CA TRP A 62 12.87 -2.84 1.80
C TRP A 62 12.11 -3.04 0.48
N PHE A 63 12.62 -3.90 -0.42
CA PHE A 63 11.97 -4.23 -1.68
C PHE A 63 10.61 -4.91 -1.45
N THR A 64 10.58 -5.95 -0.62
CA THR A 64 9.33 -6.67 -0.31
C THR A 64 8.32 -5.74 0.38
N TYR A 65 8.76 -4.93 1.35
CA TYR A 65 7.91 -3.92 1.99
C TYR A 65 7.36 -2.90 0.98
N SER A 66 8.20 -2.39 0.09
CA SER A 66 7.79 -1.40 -0.92
C SER A 66 6.72 -1.95 -1.86
N ILE A 67 6.82 -3.21 -2.28
CA ILE A 67 5.79 -3.86 -3.10
C ILE A 67 4.47 -3.91 -2.34
N VAL A 68 4.51 -4.42 -1.10
CA VAL A 68 3.32 -4.60 -0.27
C VAL A 68 2.67 -3.24 0.04
N SER A 69 3.45 -2.25 0.48
CA SER A 69 2.97 -0.90 0.79
C SER A 69 2.34 -0.21 -0.43
N ASN A 70 2.96 -0.28 -1.61
CA ASN A 70 2.41 0.30 -2.84
C ASN A 70 1.09 -0.36 -3.27
N LEU A 71 0.99 -1.69 -3.14
CA LEU A 71 -0.24 -2.42 -3.44
C LEU A 71 -1.38 -1.99 -2.51
N ILE A 72 -1.13 -1.93 -1.20
CA ILE A 72 -2.14 -1.49 -0.23
C ILE A 72 -2.47 0.00 -0.41
N GLY A 73 -1.45 0.84 -0.66
CA GLY A 73 -1.62 2.27 -0.96
C GLY A 73 -2.55 2.48 -2.16
N MET A 74 -2.36 1.72 -3.23
CA MET A 74 -3.25 1.75 -4.40
C MET A 74 -4.71 1.37 -4.03
N HIS A 75 -4.92 0.38 -3.16
CA HIS A 75 -6.27 0.01 -2.71
C HIS A 75 -6.94 1.12 -1.91
N ILE A 76 -6.18 1.78 -1.05
CA ILE A 76 -6.67 2.89 -0.24
C ILE A 76 -7.04 4.09 -1.11
N ILE A 77 -6.23 4.41 -2.13
CA ILE A 77 -6.45 5.53 -3.05
C ILE A 77 -7.65 5.25 -3.98
N ARG A 78 -7.74 4.03 -4.54
CA ARG A 78 -8.73 3.68 -5.57
C ARG A 78 -10.17 3.70 -5.06
N THR A 79 -10.42 3.33 -3.82
CA THR A 79 -11.79 3.27 -3.30
C THR A 79 -12.08 4.52 -2.47
N ALA A 80 -13.17 5.25 -2.74
CA ALA A 80 -13.61 6.41 -1.95
C ALA A 80 -14.36 6.03 -0.66
N LYS A 81 -14.91 4.82 -0.61
CA LYS A 81 -15.65 4.25 0.53
C LYS A 81 -14.72 3.44 1.44
N THR A 82 -15.14 3.20 2.68
CA THR A 82 -14.39 2.39 3.65
C THR A 82 -14.19 0.97 3.10
N PRO A 83 -12.94 0.46 3.05
CA PRO A 83 -12.60 -0.79 2.34
C PRO A 83 -13.21 -2.07 2.96
N PHE A 84 -13.90 -1.97 4.09
CA PHE A 84 -14.36 -3.14 4.85
C PHE A 84 -15.87 -3.22 5.11
N ILE A 85 -16.66 -2.18 4.81
CA ILE A 85 -18.07 -2.14 5.26
C ILE A 85 -19.06 -1.81 4.13
N GLN A 86 -18.67 -1.11 3.06
CA GLN A 86 -19.67 -0.56 2.12
C GLN A 86 -19.41 -0.73 0.62
N SER A 87 -18.25 -1.27 0.20
CA SER A 87 -18.04 -1.57 -1.21
C SER A 87 -17.27 -2.87 -1.33
N ASN A 88 -18.00 -3.96 -1.60
CA ASN A 88 -17.42 -5.22 -2.02
C ASN A 88 -16.80 -4.99 -3.39
N ALA A 89 -15.52 -4.60 -3.43
CA ALA A 89 -14.76 -4.54 -4.66
C ALA A 89 -14.82 -5.91 -5.35
N HIS A 90 -14.96 -5.92 -6.68
CA HIS A 90 -15.00 -7.13 -7.47
C HIS A 90 -13.79 -8.01 -7.15
N LYS A 91 -14.03 -9.30 -6.82
CA LYS A 91 -13.05 -10.26 -6.26
C LYS A 91 -11.70 -10.29 -7.02
N ALA A 92 -11.70 -9.95 -8.31
CA ALA A 92 -10.52 -9.87 -9.17
C ALA A 92 -9.42 -8.90 -8.67
N VAL A 93 -9.77 -7.79 -8.03
CA VAL A 93 -8.77 -6.79 -7.56
C VAL A 93 -8.05 -7.27 -6.29
N TYR A 94 -8.80 -7.88 -5.36
CA TYR A 94 -8.21 -8.55 -4.20
C TYR A 94 -7.34 -9.74 -4.62
N ILE A 95 -7.83 -10.58 -5.55
CA ILE A 95 -7.08 -11.74 -6.05
C ILE A 95 -5.77 -11.32 -6.71
N SER A 96 -5.81 -10.32 -7.61
CA SER A 96 -4.59 -9.85 -8.27
C SER A 96 -3.56 -9.28 -7.29
N SER A 97 -4.03 -8.63 -6.23
CA SER A 97 -3.15 -8.02 -5.22
C SER A 97 -2.52 -9.05 -4.31
N ILE A 98 -3.30 -10.05 -3.87
CA ILE A 98 -2.78 -11.20 -3.13
C ILE A 98 -1.76 -11.94 -4.00
N LEU A 99 -2.04 -12.12 -5.30
CA LEU A 99 -1.11 -12.75 -6.24
C LEU A 99 0.20 -11.96 -6.34
N LEU A 100 0.13 -10.63 -6.47
CA LEU A 100 1.33 -9.78 -6.52
C LEU A 100 2.12 -9.78 -5.21
N ILE A 101 1.46 -9.84 -4.05
CA ILE A 101 2.13 -9.97 -2.75
C ILE A 101 2.87 -11.31 -2.69
N ILE A 102 2.21 -12.41 -3.10
CA ILE A 102 2.83 -13.75 -3.16
C ILE A 102 4.05 -13.73 -4.08
N ILE A 103 3.92 -13.15 -5.28
CA ILE A 103 5.04 -13.00 -6.22
C ILE A 103 6.16 -12.17 -5.58
N GLY A 104 5.86 -11.02 -4.97
CA GLY A 104 6.84 -10.15 -4.32
C GLY A 104 7.58 -10.80 -3.14
N ILE A 105 6.94 -11.74 -2.45
CA ILE A 105 7.56 -12.54 -1.38
C ILE A 105 8.38 -13.69 -1.97
N LEU A 106 7.96 -14.28 -3.10
CA LEU A 106 8.67 -15.37 -3.75
C LEU A 106 9.90 -14.91 -4.54
N VAL A 107 9.88 -13.70 -5.12
CA VAL A 107 10.99 -13.16 -5.95
C VAL A 107 12.36 -13.27 -5.26
N PRO A 108 12.55 -12.90 -3.99
CA PRO A 108 13.82 -13.08 -3.28
C PRO A 108 14.31 -14.53 -3.14
N PHE A 109 13.42 -15.52 -3.26
CA PHE A 109 13.76 -16.94 -3.22
C PHE A 109 14.04 -17.53 -4.61
N THR A 110 13.88 -16.75 -5.67
CA THR A 110 14.15 -17.19 -7.04
C THR A 110 15.56 -16.80 -7.49
N PRO A 111 16.12 -17.50 -8.51
CA PRO A 111 17.41 -17.13 -9.12
C PRO A 111 17.43 -15.70 -9.66
N LEU A 112 16.26 -15.19 -10.08
CA LEU A 112 16.08 -13.82 -10.52
C LEU A 112 16.35 -12.83 -9.39
N GLY A 113 15.88 -13.14 -8.17
CA GLY A 113 16.14 -12.35 -6.99
C GLY A 113 17.64 -12.30 -6.66
N THR A 114 18.31 -13.45 -6.70
CA THR A 114 19.76 -13.50 -6.45
C THR A 114 20.55 -12.72 -7.50
N ALA A 115 20.09 -12.66 -8.76
CA ALA A 115 20.71 -11.86 -9.82
C ALA A 115 20.56 -10.34 -9.60
N ILE A 116 19.51 -9.91 -8.91
CA ILE A 116 19.23 -8.50 -8.56
C ILE A 116 19.90 -8.10 -7.21
N GLY A 117 20.56 -9.05 -6.54
CA GLY A 117 21.17 -8.83 -5.23
C GLY A 117 20.17 -8.95 -4.07
N LEU A 118 19.10 -9.73 -4.25
CA LEU A 118 18.16 -10.09 -3.18
C LEU A 118 18.59 -11.42 -2.54
N ALA A 119 18.41 -11.52 -1.23
CA ALA A 119 18.69 -12.74 -0.46
C ALA A 119 17.42 -13.26 0.20
N PRO A 120 17.27 -14.58 0.39
CA PRO A 120 16.13 -15.13 1.11
C PRO A 120 16.03 -14.55 2.51
N ILE A 121 14.86 -14.00 2.84
CA ILE A 121 14.59 -13.36 4.13
C ILE A 121 13.92 -14.33 5.10
N ALA A 122 14.33 -14.27 6.37
CA ALA A 122 13.69 -15.03 7.44
C ALA A 122 12.23 -14.60 7.66
N LEU A 123 11.38 -15.54 8.07
CA LEU A 123 9.94 -15.32 8.33
C LEU A 123 9.66 -14.14 9.28
N LYS A 124 10.55 -13.87 10.24
CA LYS A 124 10.45 -12.73 11.17
C LYS A 124 10.29 -11.38 10.45
N TYR A 125 10.97 -11.19 9.31
CA TYR A 125 10.89 -9.97 8.53
C TYR A 125 9.58 -9.87 7.76
N ILE A 126 9.09 -11.01 7.24
CA ILE A 126 7.79 -11.09 6.56
C ILE A 126 6.67 -10.72 7.54
N PHE A 127 6.70 -11.27 8.76
CA PHE A 127 5.73 -10.89 9.81
C PHE A 127 5.78 -9.40 10.15
N MET A 128 6.98 -8.82 10.24
CA MET A 128 7.12 -7.37 10.45
C MET A 128 6.51 -6.56 9.31
N ILE A 129 6.79 -6.91 8.05
CA ILE A 129 6.22 -6.24 6.87
C ILE A 129 4.69 -6.27 6.94
N PHE A 130 4.10 -7.45 7.16
CA PHE A 130 2.64 -7.57 7.27
C PHE A 130 2.09 -6.77 8.46
N GLY A 131 2.75 -6.81 9.62
CA GLY A 131 2.33 -6.05 10.80
C GLY A 131 2.33 -4.54 10.58
N VAL A 132 3.42 -4.01 10.01
CA VAL A 132 3.53 -2.57 9.69
C VAL A 132 2.51 -2.18 8.61
N THR A 133 2.35 -2.99 7.58
CA THR A 133 1.40 -2.67 6.51
C THR A 133 -0.06 -2.76 6.99
N PHE A 134 -0.38 -3.68 7.90
CA PHE A 134 -1.69 -3.75 8.52
C PHE A 134 -1.98 -2.51 9.38
N LEU A 135 -1.01 -2.06 10.16
CA LEU A 135 -1.10 -0.82 10.92
C LEU A 135 -1.29 0.40 10.00
N TYR A 136 -0.54 0.45 8.89
CA TYR A 136 -0.72 1.47 7.86
C TYR A 136 -2.14 1.46 7.29
N CYS A 137 -2.71 0.29 7.00
CA CYS A 137 -4.08 0.16 6.51
C CYS A 137 -5.11 0.74 7.49
N ILE A 138 -4.95 0.48 8.79
CA ILE A 138 -5.81 1.04 9.84
C ILE A 138 -5.67 2.56 9.91
N VAL A 139 -4.44 3.06 10.00
CA VAL A 139 -4.17 4.50 10.12
C VAL A 139 -4.64 5.24 8.87
N ALA A 140 -4.38 4.72 7.69
CA ALA A 140 -4.85 5.28 6.43
C ALA A 140 -6.37 5.28 6.33
N SER A 141 -7.04 4.22 6.78
CA SER A 141 -8.50 4.16 6.85
C SER A 141 -9.08 5.20 7.82
N TYR A 142 -8.39 5.46 8.93
CA TYR A 142 -8.79 6.49 9.90
C TYR A 142 -8.51 7.91 9.39
N ALA A 143 -7.31 8.15 8.85
CA ALA A 143 -6.93 9.40 8.19
C ALA A 143 -7.94 9.77 7.10
N LYS A 144 -8.39 8.78 6.32
CA LYS A 144 -9.46 8.93 5.36
C LYS A 144 -10.78 9.39 5.97
N LYS A 145 -11.24 8.78 7.06
CA LYS A 145 -12.47 9.23 7.76
C LYS A 145 -12.35 10.69 8.23
N ILE A 146 -11.18 11.08 8.73
CA ILE A 146 -10.90 12.47 9.15
C ILE A 146 -10.94 13.40 7.93
N TYR A 147 -10.31 13.02 6.82
CA TYR A 147 -10.27 13.82 5.60
C TYR A 147 -11.68 14.04 5.03
N ILE A 148 -12.49 12.97 4.92
CA ILE A 148 -13.87 13.05 4.44
C ILE A 148 -14.73 13.92 5.38
N LYS A 149 -14.56 13.79 6.70
CA LYS A 149 -15.29 14.61 7.68
C LYS A 149 -14.92 16.10 7.58
N LYS A 150 -13.66 16.40 7.27
CA LYS A 150 -13.13 17.78 7.21
C LYS A 150 -13.39 18.47 5.87
N TYR A 151 -13.27 17.75 4.76
CA TYR A 151 -13.35 18.32 3.41
C TYR A 151 -14.66 18.00 2.67
N LYS A 152 -15.50 17.09 3.20
CA LYS A 152 -16.77 16.61 2.59
C LYS A 152 -16.63 16.06 1.15
N GLU A 153 -15.43 16.01 0.61
CA GLU A 153 -15.09 15.50 -0.70
C GLU A 153 -13.98 14.45 -0.55
N TRP A 154 -14.09 13.37 -1.32
CA TRP A 154 -13.01 12.42 -1.53
C TRP A 154 -12.63 12.46 -3.01
N ILE A 155 -11.46 13.05 -3.27
CA ILE A 155 -10.85 13.29 -4.59
C ILE A 155 -11.76 14.06 -5.55
#